data_AF-A0A1F4JQN6-F1
#
_entry.id   AF-A0A1F4JQN6-F1
#
_cell.length_a   1.000
_cell.length_b   1.000
_cell.length_c   1.000
_cell.angle_alpha   90.00
_cell.angle_beta   90.00
_cell.angle_gamma   90.00
#
_symmetry.space_group_name_H-M   'P 1'
#
loop_
_entity.id
_entity.type
_entity.pdbx_description
1 polymer ?
#
loop_
_entity_poly.entity_id
_entity_poly.type
_entity_poly.pdbx_seq_one_letter_code
_entity_poly.pdbx_strand_id
1 'polypeptide(L)'
;MQQRLVNHAKTIENYSRLLELGCQWLDAQSKTIYQQNFEMLTYQQREAIVTIAEASPKNAIPKMFFDRVLSDLFVFYYAHPAAWPGLGIDSPPQPKGYADYMKKPARKVRA
;
A
#
# COMPACT_ATOMS: atom_id res chain seq x y z
N MET A 1 8.09 8.50 -2.20
CA MET A 1 7.24 7.29 -2.03
C MET A 1 8.08 6.09 -1.60
N GLN A 2 9.12 5.69 -2.35
CA GLN A 2 10.01 4.56 -2.01
C GLN A 2 10.60 4.59 -0.60
N GLN A 3 11.10 5.73 -0.11
CA GLN A 3 11.68 5.83 1.24
C GLN A 3 10.67 5.56 2.36
N ARG A 4 9.39 5.91 2.17
CA ARG A 4 8.34 5.66 3.17
C ARG A 4 8.04 4.17 3.31
N LEU A 5 7.99 3.44 2.19
CA LEU A 5 7.78 2.00 2.17
C LEU A 5 8.94 1.27 2.88
N VAL A 6 10.19 1.62 2.57
CA VAL A 6 11.36 1.00 3.20
C VAL A 6 11.39 1.29 4.71
N ASN A 7 11.09 2.52 5.12
CA ASN A 7 11.05 2.88 6.54
C ASN A 7 9.90 2.16 7.26
N HIS A 8 8.72 2.03 6.63
CA HIS A 8 7.62 1.25 7.18
C HIS A 8 7.99 -0.24 7.33
N ALA A 9 8.65 -0.81 6.31
CA ALA A 9 9.06 -2.20 6.32
C ALA A 9 10.03 -2.55 7.45
N LYS A 10 10.92 -1.62 7.84
CA LYS A 10 11.83 -1.82 8.99
C LYS A 10 11.11 -1.95 10.33
N THR A 11 9.86 -1.50 10.42
CA THR A 11 9.05 -1.59 11.65
C THR A 11 8.23 -2.86 11.76
N ILE A 12 8.22 -3.70 10.72
CA ILE A 12 7.42 -4.91 10.63
C ILE A 12 8.35 -6.11 10.49
N GLU A 13 8.18 -7.10 11.37
CA GLU A 13 8.98 -8.32 11.35
C GLU A 13 8.91 -9.00 9.97
N ASN A 14 10.07 -9.45 9.47
CA ASN A 14 10.22 -10.16 8.19
C ASN A 14 9.83 -9.38 6.93
N TYR A 15 9.32 -8.15 7.04
CA TYR A 15 8.83 -7.42 5.86
C TYR A 15 9.96 -6.92 4.97
N SER A 16 11.07 -6.43 5.54
CA SER A 16 12.27 -6.10 4.73
C SER A 16 12.75 -7.31 3.92
N ARG A 17 12.70 -8.52 4.51
CA ARG A 17 13.06 -9.75 3.81
C ARG A 17 12.09 -10.09 2.68
N LEU A 18 10.78 -9.90 2.89
CA LEU A 18 9.78 -10.08 1.84
C LEU A 18 10.00 -9.09 0.69
N LEU A 19 10.36 -7.84 0.97
CA LEU A 19 10.69 -6.85 -0.08
C LEU A 19 11.90 -7.28 -0.90
N GLU A 20 12.98 -7.74 -0.25
CA GLU A 20 14.16 -8.26 -0.95
C GLU A 20 13.81 -9.45 -1.86
N LEU A 21 13.08 -10.43 -1.33
CA LEU A 21 12.67 -11.61 -2.08
C LEU A 21 11.75 -11.25 -3.25
N GLY A 22 10.85 -10.29 -3.06
CA GLY A 22 9.99 -9.77 -4.12
C GLY A 22 10.77 -9.07 -5.23
N CYS A 23 11.73 -8.20 -4.88
CA CYS A 23 12.61 -7.56 -5.86
C CYS A 23 13.46 -8.59 -6.63
N GLN A 24 14.04 -9.56 -5.93
CA GLN A 24 14.78 -10.66 -6.56
C GLN A 24 13.89 -11.46 -7.53
N TRP A 25 12.64 -11.69 -7.16
CA TRP A 25 11.68 -12.37 -8.03
C TRP A 25 11.36 -11.53 -9.28
N LEU A 26 11.14 -10.22 -9.14
CA LEU A 26 10.89 -9.31 -10.28
C LEU A 26 12.07 -9.30 -11.25
N ASP A 27 13.30 -9.19 -10.73
CA ASP A 27 14.52 -9.24 -11.55
C ASP A 27 14.68 -10.59 -12.25
N ALA A 28 14.38 -11.70 -11.57
CA ALA A 28 14.42 -13.02 -12.17
C ALA A 28 13.40 -13.16 -13.31
N GLN A 29 12.16 -12.69 -13.14
CA GLN A 29 11.15 -12.71 -14.22
C GLN A 29 11.57 -11.82 -15.40
N SER A 30 12.09 -10.62 -15.11
CA SER A 30 12.58 -9.71 -16.14
C SER A 30 13.71 -10.31 -16.96
N LYS A 31 14.66 -10.99 -16.32
CA LYS A 31 15.76 -11.69 -16.99
C LYS A 31 15.26 -12.86 -17.81
N THR A 32 14.33 -13.66 -17.28
CA THR A 32 13.79 -14.83 -17.99
C THR A 32 12.97 -14.44 -19.21
N ILE A 33 12.10 -13.43 -19.11
CA ILE A 33 11.12 -13.10 -20.17
C ILE A 33 11.73 -12.13 -21.19
N TYR A 34 12.50 -11.14 -20.74
CA TYR A 34 12.96 -10.02 -21.58
C TYR A 34 14.48 -9.88 -21.65
N GLN A 35 15.24 -10.71 -20.92
CA GLN A 35 16.71 -10.66 -20.87
C GLN A 35 17.29 -9.31 -20.38
N GLN A 36 16.47 -8.51 -19.69
CA GLN A 36 16.83 -7.19 -19.19
C GLN A 36 16.66 -7.12 -17.67
N ASN A 37 17.27 -6.11 -17.04
CA ASN A 37 16.96 -5.78 -15.64
C ASN A 37 15.55 -5.21 -15.56
N PHE A 38 14.83 -5.42 -14.45
CA PHE A 38 13.45 -4.95 -14.31
C PHE A 38 13.34 -3.42 -14.49
N GLU A 39 14.35 -2.68 -14.04
CA GLU A 39 14.47 -1.23 -14.18
C GLU A 39 14.61 -0.75 -15.63
N MET A 40 15.06 -1.60 -16.56
CA MET A 40 15.24 -1.22 -17.97
C MET A 40 13.99 -1.50 -18.81
N LEU A 41 13.02 -2.24 -18.27
CA LEU A 41 11.79 -2.61 -18.97
C LEU A 41 10.90 -1.40 -19.25
N THR A 42 10.15 -1.50 -20.35
CA THR A 42 9.07 -0.55 -20.64
C THR A 42 7.93 -0.69 -19.63
N TYR A 43 7.06 0.32 -19.55
CA TYR A 43 5.90 0.28 -18.67
C TYR A 43 5.04 -0.98 -18.89
N GLN A 44 4.72 -1.30 -20.14
CA GLN A 44 3.91 -2.47 -20.49
C GLN A 44 4.55 -3.80 -20.08
N GLN A 45 5.88 -3.90 -20.19
CA GLN A 45 6.63 -5.10 -19.77
C GLN A 45 6.64 -5.26 -18.25
N ARG A 46 6.82 -4.15 -17.51
CA ARG A 46 6.74 -4.16 -16.04
C ARG A 46 5.34 -4.54 -15.58
N GLU A 47 4.32 -3.96 -16.20
CA GLU A 47 2.92 -4.28 -15.93
C GLU A 47 2.66 -5.78 -16.12
N ALA A 48 3.09 -6.37 -17.24
CA ALA A 48 2.92 -7.79 -17.49
C ALA A 48 3.55 -8.68 -16.40
N ILE A 49 4.76 -8.36 -15.92
CA ILE A 49 5.40 -9.10 -14.81
C ILE A 49 4.63 -8.91 -13.50
N VAL A 50 4.17 -7.69 -13.21
CA VAL A 50 3.39 -7.40 -12.02
C VAL A 50 2.06 -8.15 -12.03
N THR A 51 1.40 -8.29 -13.19
CA THR A 51 0.20 -9.12 -13.36
C THR A 51 0.47 -10.59 -13.04
N ILE A 52 1.66 -11.12 -13.37
CA ILE A 52 2.05 -12.49 -12.98
C ILE A 52 2.19 -12.59 -11.45
N ALA A 53 2.76 -11.56 -10.80
CA ALA A 53 2.86 -11.54 -9.34
C ALA A 53 1.47 -11.54 -8.69
N GLU A 54 0.54 -10.74 -9.23
CA GLU A 54 -0.84 -10.66 -8.78
C GLU A 54 -1.59 -11.99 -8.92
N ALA A 55 -1.37 -12.71 -10.02
CA ALA A 55 -2.03 -13.98 -10.32
C ALA A 55 -1.36 -15.19 -9.64
N SER A 56 -0.24 -14.99 -8.95
CA SER A 56 0.49 -16.07 -8.27
C SER A 56 -0.32 -16.68 -7.11
N PRO A 57 -0.03 -17.94 -6.72
CA PRO A 57 -0.71 -18.59 -5.60
C PRO A 57 -0.62 -17.77 -4.30
N LYS A 58 -1.68 -17.78 -3.49
CA LYS A 58 -1.81 -16.92 -2.28
C LYS A 58 -0.61 -16.98 -1.31
N ASN A 59 0.01 -18.14 -1.17
CA ASN A 59 1.12 -18.36 -0.25
C ASN A 59 2.50 -18.28 -0.95
N ALA A 60 2.54 -17.92 -2.22
CA ALA A 60 3.77 -17.70 -2.95
C ALA A 60 4.32 -16.31 -2.62
N ILE A 61 5.65 -16.22 -2.49
CA ILE A 61 6.38 -14.96 -2.31
C ILE A 61 5.90 -13.84 -3.25
N PRO A 62 5.78 -14.03 -4.58
CA PRO A 62 5.32 -12.95 -5.47
C PRO A 62 3.95 -12.39 -5.12
N LYS A 63 3.01 -13.26 -4.71
CA LYS A 63 1.66 -12.83 -4.34
C LYS A 63 1.66 -12.05 -3.03
N MET A 64 2.35 -12.57 -2.01
CA MET A 64 2.51 -11.90 -0.72
C MET A 64 3.18 -10.53 -0.86
N PHE A 65 4.23 -10.46 -1.69
CA PHE A 65 4.92 -9.22 -2.00
C PHE A 65 3.98 -8.21 -2.68
N PHE A 66 3.28 -8.63 -3.75
CA PHE A 66 2.34 -7.78 -4.48
C PHE A 66 1.24 -7.23 -3.56
N ASP A 67 0.53 -8.10 -2.84
CA ASP A 67 -0.58 -7.69 -1.99
C ASP A 67 -0.14 -6.72 -0.89
N ARG A 68 1.02 -6.97 -0.26
CA ARG A 68 1.53 -6.13 0.84
C ARG A 68 1.99 -4.76 0.35
N VAL A 69 2.78 -4.73 -0.73
CA VAL A 69 3.25 -3.47 -1.33
C VAL A 69 2.06 -2.65 -1.85
N LEU A 70 1.11 -3.28 -2.53
CA LEU A 70 -0.07 -2.60 -3.03
C LEU A 70 -0.86 -1.98 -1.88
N SER A 71 -1.16 -2.75 -0.83
CA SER A 71 -1.88 -2.25 0.34
C SER A 71 -1.20 -1.03 0.98
N ASP A 72 0.11 -1.09 1.18
CA ASP A 72 0.85 0.02 1.80
C ASP A 72 0.93 1.24 0.87
N LEU A 73 1.11 1.05 -0.44
CA LEU A 73 1.09 2.15 -1.40
C LEU A 73 -0.27 2.83 -1.46
N PHE A 74 -1.37 2.06 -1.40
CA PHE A 74 -2.73 2.60 -1.28
C PHE A 74 -2.86 3.48 -0.03
N VAL A 75 -2.45 2.96 1.14
CA VAL A 75 -2.50 3.73 2.39
C VAL A 75 -1.66 5.00 2.27
N PHE A 76 -0.43 4.93 1.77
CA PHE A 76 0.44 6.10 1.65
C PHE A 76 -0.07 7.14 0.65
N TYR A 77 -0.68 6.69 -0.43
CA TYR A 77 -1.24 7.57 -1.45
C TYR A 77 -2.45 8.33 -0.92
N TYR A 78 -3.42 7.62 -0.34
CA TYR A 78 -4.66 8.23 0.17
C TYR A 78 -4.49 8.95 1.52
N ALA A 79 -3.42 8.67 2.26
CA ALA A 79 -3.05 9.46 3.43
C ALA A 79 -2.53 10.86 3.09
N HIS A 80 -2.19 11.14 1.81
CA HIS A 80 -1.72 12.46 1.41
C HIS A 80 -2.89 13.40 1.07
N PRO A 81 -3.02 14.58 1.72
CA PRO A 81 -4.14 15.50 1.49
C PRO A 81 -4.31 15.95 0.03
N ALA A 82 -3.20 16.01 -0.72
CA ALA A 82 -3.21 16.33 -2.14
C ALA A 82 -3.98 15.31 -3.03
N ALA A 83 -4.22 14.09 -2.55
CA ALA A 83 -5.00 13.08 -3.27
C ALA A 83 -6.52 13.28 -3.11
N TRP A 84 -6.96 14.11 -2.16
CA TRP A 84 -8.37 14.23 -1.78
C TRP A 84 -9.25 15.04 -2.74
N PRO A 85 -8.78 16.14 -3.38
CA PRO A 85 -9.60 16.92 -4.31
C PRO A 85 -10.10 16.10 -5.51
N GLY A 86 -9.28 15.17 -6.03
CA GLY A 86 -9.67 14.27 -7.13
C GLY A 86 -10.69 13.20 -6.75
N LEU A 87 -10.97 13.03 -5.45
CA LEU A 87 -11.91 12.06 -4.89
C LEU A 87 -13.22 12.71 -4.41
N GLY A 88 -13.37 14.03 -4.57
CA GLY A 88 -14.49 14.78 -4.00
C GLY A 88 -14.49 14.81 -2.47
N ILE A 89 -13.31 14.61 -1.85
CA ILE A 89 -13.13 14.62 -0.40
C ILE A 89 -12.49 15.97 -0.03
N ASP A 90 -13.30 16.93 0.43
CA ASP A 90 -12.78 18.25 0.83
C ASP A 90 -12.14 18.24 2.24
N SER A 91 -12.31 17.15 2.99
CA SER A 91 -11.86 17.03 4.38
C SER A 91 -11.80 15.56 4.83
N PRO A 92 -10.95 15.19 5.81
CA PRO A 92 -10.90 13.84 6.35
C PRO A 92 -12.29 13.34 6.77
N PRO A 93 -12.68 12.10 6.41
CA PRO A 93 -13.91 11.50 6.91
C PRO A 93 -13.75 11.19 8.40
N GLN A 94 -14.43 11.98 9.24
CA GLN A 94 -14.58 11.94 10.71
C GLN A 94 -13.63 12.83 11.56
N PRO A 95 -14.16 13.51 12.61
CA PRO A 95 -14.53 14.93 12.47
C PRO A 95 -14.11 15.78 13.69
N LYS A 96 -14.56 17.04 13.75
CA LYS A 96 -14.42 17.97 14.90
C LYS A 96 -15.17 17.48 16.17
N GLY A 97 -14.85 16.29 16.70
CA GLY A 97 -15.47 15.73 17.92
C GLY A 97 -16.99 15.52 17.85
N TYR A 98 -17.58 15.02 18.93
CA TYR A 98 -19.04 15.07 19.13
C TYR A 98 -19.48 16.53 19.28
N ALA A 99 -20.57 16.96 18.65
CA ALA A 99 -21.08 18.34 18.76
C ALA A 99 -21.27 18.82 20.22
N ASP A 100 -21.46 17.89 21.15
CA ASP A 100 -21.73 18.14 22.56
C ASP A 100 -20.52 17.95 23.48
N TYR A 101 -19.30 17.82 22.96
CA TYR A 101 -18.10 17.59 23.79
C TYR A 101 -17.85 18.69 24.84
N MET A 102 -18.34 19.91 24.59
CA MET A 102 -18.29 21.04 25.53
C MET A 102 -19.46 21.09 26.52
N LYS A 103 -20.47 20.23 26.37
CA LYS A 103 -21.63 20.18 27.27
C LYS A 103 -21.38 19.15 28.37
N LYS A 104 -21.62 19.53 29.63
CA LYS A 104 -21.56 18.60 30.76
C LYS A 104 -22.57 17.46 30.56
N PRO A 105 -22.22 16.21 30.88
CA PRO A 105 -23.13 15.07 30.72
C PRO A 105 -24.39 15.27 31.59
N ALA A 106 -25.56 15.27 30.95
CA ALA A 106 -26.83 15.36 31.64
C ALA A 106 -27.35 13.96 31.99
N ARG A 107 -27.66 13.74 33.28
CA ARG A 107 -28.25 12.48 33.77
C ARG A 107 -29.67 12.36 33.21
N LYS A 108 -29.89 11.41 32.29
CA LYS A 108 -31.24 11.07 31.84
C LYS A 108 -31.99 10.39 32.99
N VAL A 109 -33.01 11.06 33.52
CA VAL A 109 -33.97 10.45 34.44
C VAL A 109 -34.94 9.63 33.58
N ARG A 110 -35.01 8.31 33.81
CA ARG A 110 -36.00 7.45 33.15
C ARG A 110 -37.36 7.70 33.82
N ALA A 111 -38.39 7.94 33.00
CA ALA A 111 -39.78 7.95 33.42
C ALA A 111 -40.29 6.52 33.62
#